data_AF-A0A3D4FDM4-F1
#
_entry.id   AF-A0A3D4FDM4-F1
#
_cell.length_a   1.000
_cell.length_b   1.000
_cell.length_c   1.000
_cell.angle_alpha   90.00
_cell.angle_beta   90.00
_cell.angle_gamma   90.00
#
_symmetry.space_group_name_H-M   'P 1'
#
loop_
_entity.id
_entity.type
_entity.pdbx_description
1 polymer ?
#
loop_
_entity_poly.entity_id
_entity_poly.type
_entity_poly.pdbx_seq_one_letter_code
_entity_poly.pdbx_strand_id
1 'polypeptide(L)'
;KIIEVSAINEINLNELLHMIGREIPIKLVEKDFIIPYSEQELVSMLHENSNVINEDYIEEGTRIKALVHEEIYKRCVDFEVKTFIN
;
A
#
# COMPACT_ATOMS: atom_id res chain seq x y z
N LYS A 1 7.56 -20.95 13.46
CA LYS A 1 7.12 -21.00 14.87
C LYS A 1 5.83 -21.80 14.95
N ILE A 2 5.56 -22.48 16.06
CA ILE A 2 4.31 -23.23 16.30
C ILE A 2 3.65 -22.63 17.54
N ILE A 3 2.34 -22.40 17.47
CA ILE A 3 1.50 -21.91 18.58
C ILE A 3 0.22 -22.74 18.63
N GLU A 4 -0.20 -23.15 19.82
CA GLU A 4 -1.45 -23.87 20.03
C GLU A 4 -2.59 -22.87 20.25
N VAL A 5 -3.74 -23.09 19.61
CA VAL A 5 -4.89 -22.18 19.69
C VAL A 5 -6.18 -22.94 19.95
N SER A 6 -7.15 -22.27 20.59
CA SER A 6 -8.53 -22.78 20.72
C SER A 6 -9.50 -21.63 20.55
N ALA A 7 -10.30 -21.67 19.49
CA ALA A 7 -11.32 -20.66 19.23
C ALA A 7 -12.47 -20.73 20.25
N ILE A 8 -12.86 -21.94 20.66
CA ILE A 8 -13.95 -22.15 21.62
C ILE A 8 -13.59 -21.61 23.00
N ASN A 9 -12.31 -21.72 23.38
CA ASN A 9 -11.82 -21.28 24.68
C ASN A 9 -11.12 -19.91 24.63
N GLU A 10 -11.14 -19.23 23.48
CA GLU A 10 -10.44 -17.96 23.22
C GLU A 10 -8.93 -17.98 23.57
N ILE A 11 -8.28 -19.14 23.42
CA ILE A 11 -6.87 -19.30 23.75
C ILE A 11 -6.00 -18.87 22.57
N ASN A 12 -5.06 -17.96 22.87
CA ASN A 12 -3.94 -17.57 21.99
C ASN A 12 -4.32 -16.93 20.64
N LEU A 13 -5.57 -16.45 20.48
CA LEU A 13 -6.01 -15.82 19.23
C LEU A 13 -5.25 -14.51 18.94
N ASN A 14 -5.05 -13.67 19.95
CA ASN A 14 -4.29 -12.42 19.83
C ASN A 14 -2.81 -12.67 19.50
N GLU A 15 -2.21 -13.70 20.10
CA GLU A 15 -0.81 -14.02 19.87
C GLU A 15 -0.60 -14.65 18.48
N LEU A 16 -1.55 -15.47 18.02
CA LEU A 16 -1.61 -15.92 16.64
C LEU A 16 -1.68 -14.74 15.67
N LEU A 17 -2.60 -13.79 15.88
CA LEU A 17 -2.72 -12.58 15.05
C LEU A 17 -1.43 -11.75 15.05
N HIS A 18 -0.78 -11.60 16.19
CA HIS A 18 0.49 -10.89 16.30
C HIS A 18 1.62 -11.61 15.56
N MET A 19 1.69 -12.94 15.65
CA MET A 19 2.66 -13.74 14.91
C MET A 19 2.44 -13.64 13.40
N ILE A 20 1.19 -13.71 12.96
CA ILE A 20 0.81 -13.49 11.56
C ILE A 20 1.25 -12.09 11.12
N GLY A 21 0.90 -11.04 11.88
CA GLY A 21 1.23 -9.65 11.56
C GLY A 21 2.73 -9.35 11.49
N ARG A 22 3.58 -10.11 12.20
CA ARG A 22 5.05 -9.97 12.14
C ARG A 22 5.68 -10.59 10.90
N GLU A 23 5.06 -11.64 10.38
CA GLU A 23 5.55 -12.35 9.20
C GLU A 23 4.97 -11.77 7.90
N ILE A 24 3.85 -11.05 7.99
CA ILE A 24 3.28 -10.27 6.89
C ILE A 24 4.20 -9.06 6.63
N PRO A 25 4.97 -9.03 5.52
CA PRO A 25 5.89 -7.93 5.23
C PRO A 25 5.09 -6.80 4.58
N ILE A 26 4.30 -6.10 5.36
CA ILE A 26 3.42 -5.06 4.83
C ILE A 26 3.67 -3.75 5.57
N LYS A 27 4.77 -3.09 5.18
CA LYS A 27 4.88 -1.64 5.38
C LYS A 27 4.10 -0.97 4.25
N LEU A 28 2.79 -0.87 4.43
CA LEU A 28 2.00 0.06 3.61
C LEU A 28 2.45 1.47 3.95
N VAL A 29 2.87 2.21 2.93
CA VAL A 29 3.22 3.63 3.06
C VAL A 29 2.21 4.44 2.26
N GLU A 30 1.66 5.50 2.86
CA GLU A 30 0.86 6.47 2.13
C GLU A 30 1.79 7.31 1.25
N LYS A 31 1.49 7.35 -0.03
CA LYS A 31 2.26 8.09 -1.04
C LYS A 31 1.32 8.79 -2.00
N ASP A 32 1.82 9.85 -2.61
CA ASP A 32 1.16 10.67 -3.60
C ASP A 32 2.01 10.63 -4.87
N PHE A 33 1.40 10.35 -6.01
CA PHE A 33 2.07 10.19 -7.30
C PHE A 33 1.37 11.03 -8.36
N ILE A 34 2.12 11.57 -9.32
CA ILE A 34 1.55 12.11 -10.56
C ILE A 34 2.03 11.22 -11.71
N ILE A 35 1.15 10.36 -12.20
CA ILE A 35 1.45 9.42 -13.29
C ILE A 35 1.06 10.06 -14.62
N PRO A 36 2.02 10.30 -15.54
CA PRO A 36 1.70 10.87 -16.85
C PRO A 36 0.76 9.97 -17.65
N TYR A 37 -0.03 10.57 -18.56
CA TYR A 37 -0.93 9.80 -19.44
C TYR A 37 -0.21 8.80 -20.35
N SER A 38 1.10 8.93 -20.56
CA SER A 38 1.91 7.94 -21.28
C SER A 38 2.16 6.65 -20.49
N GLU A 39 2.02 6.68 -19.15
CA GLU A 39 2.35 5.59 -18.23
C GLU A 39 1.11 5.03 -17.53
N GLN A 40 -0.04 5.03 -18.21
CA GLN A 40 -1.34 4.59 -17.65
C GLN A 40 -1.35 3.13 -17.15
N GLU A 41 -0.40 2.29 -17.57
CA GLU A 41 -0.22 0.95 -16.99
C GLU A 41 0.07 1.00 -15.48
N LEU A 42 0.79 2.04 -15.00
CA LEU A 42 1.07 2.22 -13.58
C LEU A 42 -0.18 2.61 -12.79
N VAL A 43 -1.12 3.35 -13.39
CA VAL A 43 -2.42 3.67 -12.78
C VAL A 43 -3.23 2.39 -12.56
N SER A 44 -3.37 1.56 -13.60
CA SER A 44 -4.05 0.26 -13.49
C SER A 44 -3.39 -0.63 -12.43
N MET A 45 -2.06 -0.70 -12.41
CA MET A 45 -1.33 -1.45 -11.39
C MET A 45 -1.64 -0.97 -9.97
N LEU A 46 -1.73 0.35 -9.75
CA LEU A 46 -2.05 0.94 -8.45
C LEU A 46 -3.47 0.60 -8.00
N HIS A 47 -4.46 0.54 -8.91
CA HIS A 47 -5.81 0.08 -8.58
C HIS A 47 -5.86 -1.41 -8.20
N GLU A 48 -5.06 -2.25 -8.86
CA GLU A 48 -5.07 -3.70 -8.64
C GLU A 48 -4.29 -4.12 -7.39
N ASN A 49 -3.16 -3.45 -7.12
CA ASN A 49 -2.15 -3.90 -6.15
C ASN A 49 -1.95 -2.94 -4.98
N SER A 50 -2.77 -1.90 -4.85
CA SER A 50 -2.67 -0.90 -3.78
C SER A 50 -4.05 -0.38 -3.39
N ASN A 51 -4.13 0.30 -2.24
CA ASN A 51 -5.37 0.89 -1.77
C ASN A 51 -5.39 2.38 -2.12
N VAL A 52 -6.11 2.75 -3.17
CA VAL A 52 -6.25 4.13 -3.65
C VAL A 52 -7.17 4.92 -2.70
N ILE A 53 -6.61 5.98 -2.10
CA ILE A 53 -7.30 6.90 -1.19
C ILE A 53 -7.97 8.03 -1.98
N ASN A 54 -7.29 8.54 -3.00
CA ASN A 54 -7.78 9.65 -3.83
C ASN A 54 -7.16 9.58 -5.23
N GLU A 55 -7.93 10.02 -6.22
CA GLU A 55 -7.51 10.13 -7.62
C GLU A 55 -8.09 11.40 -8.25
N ASP A 56 -7.22 12.21 -8.84
CA ASP A 56 -7.57 13.44 -9.55
C ASP A 56 -6.91 13.46 -10.94
N TYR A 57 -7.62 13.97 -11.94
CA TYR A 57 -7.07 14.16 -13.29
C TYR A 57 -6.60 15.60 -13.45
N ILE A 58 -5.30 15.80 -13.70
CA ILE A 58 -4.65 17.10 -13.88
C ILE A 58 -3.99 17.20 -15.26
N GLU A 59 -3.43 18.35 -15.59
CA GLU A 59 -2.79 18.57 -16.90
C GLU A 59 -1.57 17.65 -17.10
N GLU A 60 -0.81 17.40 -16.03
CA GLU A 60 0.42 16.60 -16.05
C GLU A 60 0.16 15.09 -16.07
N GLY A 61 -1.06 14.64 -15.74
CA GLY A 61 -1.41 13.22 -15.65
C GLY A 61 -2.50 12.91 -14.64
N THR A 62 -2.51 11.66 -14.17
CA THR A 62 -3.39 11.20 -13.08
C THR A 62 -2.65 11.31 -11.76
N ARG A 63 -3.14 12.16 -10.86
CA ARG A 63 -2.65 12.24 -9.48
C ARG A 63 -3.31 11.18 -8.63
N ILE A 64 -2.53 10.32 -8.00
CA ILE A 64 -3.03 9.20 -7.19
C ILE A 64 -2.40 9.24 -5.81
N LYS A 65 -3.23 9.32 -4.79
CA LYS A 65 -2.84 9.06 -3.40
C LYS A 65 -3.23 7.64 -3.05
N ALA A 66 -2.28 6.82 -2.63
CA ALA A 66 -2.53 5.42 -2.30
C ALA A 66 -1.66 4.92 -1.14
N LEU A 67 -2.16 3.90 -0.42
CA LEU A 67 -1.35 3.06 0.45
C LEU A 67 -0.72 1.97 -0.42
N VAL A 68 0.61 2.02 -0.55
CA VAL A 68 1.38 1.13 -1.41
C VAL A 68 2.36 0.29 -0.60
N HIS A 69 2.61 -0.94 -1.05
CA HIS A 69 3.72 -1.75 -0.53
C HIS A 69 5.04 -1.29 -1.14
N GLU A 70 6.16 -1.64 -0.49
CA GLU A 70 7.51 -1.24 -0.94
C GLU A 70 7.81 -1.68 -2.38
N GLU A 71 7.34 -2.86 -2.80
CA GLU A 71 7.52 -3.36 -4.17
C GLU A 71 6.83 -2.46 -5.21
N ILE A 72 5.57 -2.10 -4.96
CA ILE A 72 4.80 -1.21 -5.85
C ILE A 72 5.38 0.20 -5.81
N TYR A 73 5.76 0.70 -4.64
CA TYR A 73 6.42 1.99 -4.48
C TYR A 73 7.68 2.12 -5.34
N LYS A 74 8.55 1.09 -5.38
CA LYS A 74 9.76 1.10 -6.20
C LYS A 74 9.49 1.26 -7.69
N ARG A 75 8.32 0.82 -8.17
CA ARG A 75 7.92 0.97 -9.58
C ARG A 75 7.43 2.38 -9.91
N CYS A 76 6.95 3.12 -8.93
CA CYS A 76 6.36 4.46 -9.12
C CYS A 76 7.16 5.58 -8.43
N VAL A 77 8.33 5.28 -7.85
CA VAL A 77 9.11 6.22 -7.04
C VAL A 77 9.52 7.49 -7.80
N ASP A 78 9.74 7.36 -9.11
CA ASP A 78 10.12 8.48 -9.99
C ASP A 78 9.00 9.52 -10.15
N PHE A 79 7.76 9.12 -9.84
CA PHE A 79 6.56 9.95 -9.95
C PHE A 79 6.04 10.44 -8.59
N GLU A 80 6.76 10.17 -7.50
CA GLU A 80 6.36 10.57 -6.14
C GLU A 80 6.35 12.10 -5.98
N VAL A 81 5.21 12.63 -5.54
CA VAL A 81 5.10 14.01 -5.11
C VAL A 81 5.50 14.10 -3.64
N LYS A 82 6.67 14.66 -3.38
CA LYS A 82 7.06 15.02 -2.01
C LYS A 82 6.24 16.22 -1.57
N THR A 83 5.18 15.98 -0.81
CA THR A 83 4.51 17.05 -0.07
C THR A 83 5.49 17.60 0.95
N PHE A 84 6.11 18.75 0.66
CA PHE A 84 6.80 19.55 1.65
C PHE A 84 5.72 20.20 2.52
N ILE A 85 5.48 19.63 3.70
CA ILE A 85 4.75 20.36 4.75
C ILE A 85 5.75 21.38 5.30
N ASN A 86 5.48 22.66 5.04
CA ASN A 86 6.21 23.81 5.59
C ASN A 86 5.68 24.12 7.00
#